data_AF-A0A8D8E4Q4-F1
#
_entry.id   AF-A0A8D8E4Q4-F1
#
_cell.length_a   1.000
_cell.length_b   1.000
_cell.length_c   1.000
_cell.angle_alpha   90.00
_cell.angle_beta   90.00
_cell.angle_gamma   90.00
#
_symmetry.space_group_name_H-M   'P 1'
#
loop_
_entity.id
_entity.type
_entity.pdbx_description
1 polymer ?
#
loop_
_entity_poly.entity_id
_entity_poly.type
_entity_poly.pdbx_seq_one_letter_code
_entity_poly.pdbx_strand_id
1 'polypeptide(L)'
;MDERRVADYFVVAGMPENPKLLKENIFNDSSHLRSAVTIDPITDIGVFFPSLGEKIPADYEVLENTPSGLLADLNYGSVRTTACFIYYRRGKDKSPLVDIGVMYEGAERIMSDAEIVLNTPGDRLANVNNSSAKTFITFRRAKTD
;
A
#
# COMPACT_ATOMS: atom_id res chain seq x y z
N MET A 1 2.29 64.03 6.64
CA MET A 1 2.54 62.90 7.55
C MET A 1 3.27 61.86 6.72
N ASP A 2 4.60 61.82 6.83
CA ASP A 2 5.42 60.88 6.10
C ASP A 2 5.24 59.47 6.68
N GLU A 3 4.78 58.53 5.86
CA GLU A 3 4.77 57.11 6.17
C GLU A 3 6.22 56.61 6.25
N ARG A 4 6.78 56.54 7.47
CA ARG A 4 8.03 55.82 7.71
C ARG A 4 7.80 54.33 7.51
N ARG A 5 7.98 53.85 6.27
CA ARG A 5 8.20 52.43 6.01
C ARG A 5 9.55 52.03 6.59
N VAL A 6 9.53 51.36 7.72
CA VAL A 6 10.66 50.56 8.21
C VAL A 6 10.67 49.32 7.33
N ALA A 7 11.62 49.21 6.41
CA ALA A 7 11.75 48.01 5.59
C ALA A 7 12.28 46.86 6.46
N ASP A 8 11.63 45.70 6.38
CA ASP A 8 12.19 44.45 6.90
C ASP A 8 13.31 44.00 5.97
N TYR A 9 14.56 44.17 6.41
CA TYR A 9 15.71 43.61 5.72
C TYR A 9 16.01 42.24 6.33
N PHE A 10 15.82 41.17 5.56
CA PHE A 10 16.37 39.86 5.87
C PHE A 10 17.66 39.68 5.06
N VAL A 11 18.76 39.47 5.76
CA VAL A 11 20.04 39.10 5.14
C VAL A 11 20.09 37.58 5.10
N VAL A 12 20.18 37.01 3.89
CA VAL A 12 20.45 35.59 3.70
C VAL A 12 21.93 35.44 3.34
N ALA A 13 22.76 35.14 4.34
CA ALA A 13 24.16 34.82 4.12
C ALA A 13 24.32 33.33 3.75
N GLY A 14 25.20 33.02 2.80
CA GLY A 14 25.49 31.63 2.39
C GLY A 14 24.77 31.15 1.11
N MET A 15 24.16 32.05 0.32
CA MET A 15 23.66 31.64 -1.00
C MET A 15 24.81 31.39 -1.98
N PRO A 16 24.70 30.36 -2.84
CA PRO A 16 25.65 30.13 -3.93
C PRO A 16 25.55 31.24 -5.00
N GLU A 17 26.57 31.35 -5.86
CA GLU A 17 26.66 32.41 -6.89
C GLU A 17 25.44 32.51 -7.83
N ASN A 18 24.61 31.46 -7.91
CA ASN A 18 23.40 31.45 -8.73
C ASN A 18 22.19 30.87 -7.95
N PRO A 19 21.48 31.69 -7.16
CA PRO A 19 20.38 31.22 -6.32
C PRO A 19 19.13 30.92 -7.16
N LYS A 20 18.56 29.72 -6.97
CA LYS A 20 17.32 29.30 -7.65
C LYS A 20 16.09 29.60 -6.78
N LEU A 21 15.02 30.07 -7.41
CA LEU A 21 13.76 30.40 -6.72
C LEU A 21 13.11 29.15 -6.12
N LEU A 22 12.55 29.27 -4.91
CA LEU A 22 11.97 28.16 -4.13
C LEU A 22 10.86 27.37 -4.84
N LYS A 23 10.25 27.91 -5.91
CA LYS A 23 9.31 27.13 -6.74
C LYS A 23 9.98 25.94 -7.44
N GLU A 24 11.30 25.99 -7.64
CA GLU A 24 12.09 24.90 -8.22
C GLU A 24 12.75 24.00 -7.15
N ASN A 25 12.78 24.44 -5.89
CA ASN A 25 13.62 23.84 -4.83
C ASN A 25 12.86 23.23 -3.63
N ILE A 26 11.53 23.09 -3.68
CA ILE A 26 10.83 22.23 -2.69
C ILE A 26 11.35 20.78 -2.74
N PHE A 27 12.03 20.38 -3.83
CA PHE A 27 12.42 18.99 -4.07
C PHE A 27 13.88 18.63 -3.81
N ASN A 28 14.77 19.55 -3.40
CA ASN A 28 16.21 19.24 -3.49
C ASN A 28 17.09 19.40 -2.23
N ASP A 29 16.68 20.11 -1.18
CA ASP A 29 17.50 20.28 0.03
C ASP A 29 16.86 19.69 1.31
N SER A 30 16.45 18.43 1.20
CA SER A 30 16.37 17.54 2.36
C SER A 30 16.92 16.19 1.95
N SER A 31 18.19 15.94 2.24
CA SER A 31 18.95 14.72 1.89
C SER A 31 18.45 13.42 2.55
N HIS A 32 17.17 13.33 2.95
CA HIS A 32 16.47 12.06 3.23
C HIS A 32 15.02 12.00 2.72
N LEU A 33 14.47 13.07 2.16
CA LEU A 33 13.17 13.05 1.51
C LEU A 33 13.44 12.94 0.02
N ARG A 34 13.64 11.70 -0.44
CA ARG A 34 13.57 11.39 -1.88
C ARG A 34 12.38 12.18 -2.42
N SER A 35 12.55 12.87 -3.54
CA SER A 35 11.47 13.09 -4.49
C SER A 35 10.87 11.71 -4.76
N ALA A 36 9.99 11.26 -3.88
CA ALA A 36 9.35 9.99 -3.99
C ALA A 36 8.52 10.16 -5.25
N VAL A 37 8.80 9.34 -6.27
CA VAL A 37 7.76 8.96 -7.20
C VAL A 37 6.55 8.69 -6.31
N THR A 38 5.53 9.55 -6.40
CA THR A 38 4.36 9.44 -5.55
C THR A 38 3.61 8.25 -6.08
N ILE A 39 4.00 7.06 -5.62
CA ILE A 39 3.29 5.83 -5.92
C ILE A 39 1.89 6.01 -5.35
N ASP A 40 0.89 5.71 -6.16
CA ASP A 40 -0.49 5.78 -5.69
C ASP A 40 -0.67 4.83 -4.50
N PRO A 41 -1.51 5.21 -3.52
CA PRO A 41 -1.70 4.38 -2.34
C PRO A 41 -2.38 3.07 -2.74
N ILE A 42 -2.16 2.03 -1.94
CA ILE A 42 -2.89 0.77 -2.11
C ILE A 42 -4.34 1.02 -1.70
N THR A 43 -5.26 0.75 -2.61
CA THR A 43 -6.70 0.95 -2.40
C THR A 43 -7.44 -0.37 -2.31
N ASP A 44 -6.93 -1.44 -2.91
CA ASP A 44 -7.59 -2.74 -2.87
C ASP A 44 -6.55 -3.85 -2.68
N ILE A 45 -6.95 -4.92 -2.01
CA ILE A 45 -6.17 -6.13 -1.78
C ILE A 45 -7.09 -7.35 -1.92
N GLY A 46 -6.55 -8.44 -2.46
CA GLY A 46 -7.25 -9.71 -2.57
C GLY A 46 -6.28 -10.89 -2.61
N VAL A 47 -6.85 -12.09 -2.61
CA VAL A 47 -6.13 -13.36 -2.73
C VAL A 47 -6.72 -14.12 -3.91
N PHE A 48 -5.88 -14.81 -4.67
CA PHE A 48 -6.33 -15.68 -5.76
C PHE A 48 -5.48 -16.94 -5.86
N PHE A 49 -6.03 -17.93 -6.57
CA PHE A 49 -5.44 -19.24 -6.81
C PHE A 49 -5.16 -19.44 -8.30
N PRO A 50 -3.94 -19.11 -8.80
CA PRO A 50 -3.63 -19.18 -10.23
C PRO A 50 -3.88 -20.57 -10.84
N SER A 51 -3.52 -21.63 -10.13
CA SER A 51 -3.66 -23.01 -10.62
C SER A 51 -5.11 -23.52 -10.66
N LEU A 52 -6.06 -22.78 -10.07
CA LEU A 52 -7.50 -23.05 -10.21
C LEU A 52 -8.13 -22.29 -11.40
N GLY A 53 -7.31 -21.66 -12.24
CA GLY A 53 -7.75 -20.92 -13.42
C GLY A 53 -8.34 -19.54 -13.11
N GLU A 54 -8.14 -19.03 -11.90
CA GLU A 54 -8.61 -17.71 -11.50
C GLU A 54 -7.81 -16.60 -12.22
N LYS A 55 -8.49 -15.50 -12.53
CA LYS A 55 -7.90 -14.30 -13.12
C LYS A 55 -8.17 -13.11 -12.22
N ILE A 56 -7.14 -12.31 -11.98
CA ILE A 56 -7.30 -11.04 -11.28
C ILE A 56 -7.93 -9.98 -12.20
N PRO A 57 -8.54 -8.92 -11.65
CA PRO A 57 -9.07 -7.83 -12.46
C PRO A 57 -7.95 -7.08 -13.21
N ALA A 58 -8.30 -6.45 -14.34
CA ALA A 58 -7.32 -5.92 -15.31
C ALA A 58 -6.47 -4.74 -14.79
N ASP A 59 -6.94 -3.99 -13.81
CA ASP A 59 -6.28 -2.84 -13.21
C ASP A 59 -5.54 -3.18 -11.89
N TYR A 60 -5.30 -4.47 -11.63
CA TYR A 60 -4.63 -4.96 -10.44
C TYR A 60 -3.27 -5.59 -10.79
N GLU A 61 -2.39 -5.60 -9.81
CA GLU A 61 -1.05 -6.18 -9.88
C GLU A 61 -0.96 -7.38 -8.94
N VAL A 62 -0.31 -8.45 -9.39
CA VAL A 62 0.01 -9.59 -8.52
C VAL A 62 1.30 -9.28 -7.76
N LEU A 63 1.30 -9.52 -6.45
CA LEU A 63 2.53 -9.57 -5.68
C LEU A 63 3.18 -10.94 -5.91
N GLU A 64 3.86 -11.09 -7.05
CA GLU A 64 4.39 -12.39 -7.50
C GLU A 64 5.60 -12.81 -6.66
N ASN A 65 6.46 -11.85 -6.33
CA ASN A 65 7.77 -12.10 -5.73
C ASN A 65 7.95 -11.34 -4.41
N THR A 66 8.66 -11.96 -3.48
CA THR A 66 9.19 -11.31 -2.28
C THR A 66 10.28 -10.30 -2.66
N PRO A 67 10.67 -9.38 -1.76
CA PRO A 67 11.79 -8.46 -2.01
C PRO A 67 13.12 -9.16 -2.29
N SER A 68 13.29 -10.42 -1.88
CA SER A 68 14.47 -11.24 -2.16
C SER A 68 14.39 -12.02 -3.48
N GLY A 69 13.29 -11.91 -4.24
CA GLY A 69 13.11 -12.57 -5.53
C GLY A 69 12.58 -14.00 -5.47
N LEU A 70 12.09 -14.46 -4.31
CA LEU A 70 11.38 -15.74 -4.19
C LEU A 70 9.91 -15.56 -4.55
N LEU A 71 9.21 -16.62 -4.95
CA LEU A 71 7.76 -16.55 -5.13
C LEU A 71 7.08 -16.21 -3.81
N ALA A 72 6.19 -15.22 -3.83
CA ALA A 72 5.38 -14.81 -2.69
C ALA A 72 4.10 -15.68 -2.53
N ASP A 73 4.26 -16.99 -2.74
CA ASP A 73 3.21 -17.97 -2.49
C ASP A 73 2.99 -18.10 -0.97
N LEU A 74 1.80 -17.75 -0.49
CA LEU A 74 1.45 -17.83 0.93
C LEU A 74 1.39 -19.27 1.44
N ASN A 75 1.30 -20.26 0.54
CA ASN A 75 1.31 -21.69 0.85
C ASN A 75 2.63 -22.37 0.47
N TYR A 76 3.71 -21.60 0.26
CA TYR A 76 5.00 -22.13 -0.16
C TYR A 76 5.49 -23.28 0.74
N GLY A 77 6.00 -24.35 0.12
CA GLY A 77 6.48 -25.55 0.82
C GLY A 77 5.39 -26.57 1.16
N SER A 78 4.12 -26.28 0.90
CA SER A 78 3.04 -27.27 1.01
C SER A 78 2.90 -28.10 -0.27
N VAL A 79 3.09 -29.42 -0.18
CA VAL A 79 2.98 -30.32 -1.35
C VAL A 79 1.53 -30.50 -1.82
N ARG A 80 0.55 -30.37 -0.91
CA ARG A 80 -0.85 -30.69 -1.16
C ARG A 80 -1.75 -29.47 -1.34
N THR A 81 -1.24 -28.28 -1.08
CA THR A 81 -2.07 -27.07 -1.08
C THR A 81 -1.84 -26.27 -2.34
N THR A 82 -2.92 -25.73 -2.86
CA THR A 82 -2.91 -24.81 -3.99
C THR A 82 -2.11 -23.56 -3.61
N ALA A 83 -1.11 -23.23 -4.43
CA ALA A 83 -0.38 -21.97 -4.32
C ALA A 83 -1.37 -20.80 -4.38
N CYS A 84 -1.18 -19.81 -3.51
CA CYS A 84 -2.03 -18.62 -3.48
C CYS A 84 -1.21 -17.36 -3.27
N PHE A 85 -1.65 -16.30 -3.93
CA PHE A 85 -0.89 -15.06 -4.04
C PHE A 85 -1.79 -13.88 -3.70
N ILE A 86 -1.17 -12.81 -3.22
CA ILE A 86 -1.84 -11.53 -3.04
C ILE A 86 -1.86 -10.81 -4.38
N TYR A 87 -2.99 -10.18 -4.69
CA TYR A 87 -3.06 -9.16 -5.72
C TYR A 87 -3.57 -7.86 -5.10
N TYR A 88 -3.15 -6.72 -5.62
CA TYR A 88 -3.50 -5.42 -5.08
C TYR A 88 -3.72 -4.41 -6.20
N ARG A 89 -4.37 -3.30 -5.87
CA ARG A 89 -4.48 -2.15 -6.76
C ARG A 89 -4.03 -0.90 -6.07
N ARG A 90 -3.36 -0.03 -6.83
CA ARG A 90 -3.04 1.34 -6.41
C ARG A 90 -3.93 2.32 -7.15
N GLY A 91 -4.39 3.36 -6.46
CA GLY A 91 -5.24 4.38 -7.08
C GLY A 91 -5.62 5.49 -6.11
N LYS A 92 -6.37 6.48 -6.61
CA LYS A 92 -6.89 7.60 -5.82
C LYS A 92 -8.42 7.70 -5.85
N ASP A 93 -9.07 6.71 -6.45
CA ASP A 93 -10.53 6.61 -6.59
C ASP A 93 -11.21 6.08 -5.32
N LYS A 94 -10.44 5.49 -4.40
CA LYS A 94 -10.90 5.02 -3.09
C LYS A 94 -9.96 5.49 -2.00
N SER A 95 -10.47 5.58 -0.77
CA SER A 95 -9.64 5.84 0.40
C SER A 95 -8.54 4.76 0.55
N PRO A 96 -7.32 5.14 0.97
CA PRO A 96 -6.20 4.20 1.08
C PRO A 96 -6.45 3.13 2.14
N LEU A 97 -5.84 1.96 1.96
CA LEU A 97 -5.72 0.96 3.02
C LEU A 97 -4.70 1.45 4.05
N VAL A 98 -5.07 1.42 5.32
CA VAL A 98 -4.26 1.90 6.45
C VAL A 98 -3.71 0.77 7.30
N ASP A 99 -4.23 -0.43 7.12
CA ASP A 99 -3.87 -1.62 7.88
C ASP A 99 -4.18 -2.88 7.08
N ILE A 100 -3.31 -3.88 7.18
CA ILE A 100 -3.51 -5.22 6.61
C ILE A 100 -3.17 -6.21 7.73
N GLY A 101 -4.13 -7.07 8.05
CA GLY A 101 -4.02 -8.06 9.10
C GLY A 101 -4.18 -9.49 8.58
N VAL A 102 -3.97 -10.43 9.50
CA VAL A 102 -4.26 -11.85 9.31
C VAL A 102 -5.19 -12.26 10.44
N MET A 103 -6.30 -12.91 10.11
CA MET A 103 -7.28 -13.40 11.08
C MET A 103 -7.37 -14.92 11.03
N TYR A 104 -7.36 -15.56 12.19
CA TYR A 104 -7.72 -16.97 12.36
C TYR A 104 -9.18 -17.09 12.77
N GLU A 105 -9.97 -17.85 12.00
CA GLU A 105 -11.38 -18.04 12.28
C GLU A 105 -11.60 -18.66 13.67
N GLY A 106 -12.45 -18.03 14.48
CA GLY A 106 -12.82 -18.50 15.82
C GLY A 106 -11.85 -18.14 16.94
N ALA A 107 -10.65 -17.64 16.64
CA ALA A 107 -9.66 -17.26 17.66
C ALA A 107 -9.64 -15.75 17.95
N GLU A 108 -10.03 -14.92 16.98
CA GLU A 108 -9.77 -13.48 17.04
C GLU A 108 -11.03 -12.65 16.81
N ARG A 109 -11.14 -11.55 17.55
CA ARG A 109 -12.15 -10.51 17.32
C ARG A 109 -11.52 -9.40 16.48
N ILE A 110 -12.00 -9.24 15.26
CA ILE A 110 -11.56 -8.12 14.41
C ILE A 110 -12.11 -6.78 14.89
N MET A 111 -11.38 -5.72 14.56
CA MET A 111 -11.87 -4.35 14.74
C MET A 111 -13.15 -4.15 13.92
N SER A 112 -14.06 -3.33 14.42
CA SER A 112 -15.37 -3.11 13.78
C SER A 112 -15.29 -2.46 12.40
N ASP A 113 -14.17 -1.78 12.09
CA ASP A 113 -13.87 -1.14 10.82
C ASP A 113 -12.96 -2.00 9.92
N ALA A 114 -12.70 -3.25 10.30
CA ALA A 114 -11.95 -4.20 9.48
C ALA A 114 -12.86 -5.02 8.57
N GLU A 115 -12.39 -5.20 7.35
CA GLU A 115 -13.01 -6.04 6.33
C GLU A 115 -12.17 -7.29 6.11
N ILE A 116 -12.83 -8.39 5.74
CA ILE A 116 -12.20 -9.69 5.48
C ILE A 116 -12.15 -9.88 3.97
N VAL A 117 -10.98 -10.26 3.45
CA VAL A 117 -10.88 -10.84 2.10
C VAL A 117 -11.43 -12.25 2.19
N LEU A 118 -12.75 -12.39 2.04
CA LEU A 118 -13.45 -13.66 2.24
C LEU A 118 -13.42 -14.54 1.00
N ASN A 119 -13.51 -13.93 -0.18
CA ASN A 119 -13.67 -14.61 -1.46
C ASN A 119 -12.56 -14.22 -2.45
N THR A 120 -12.14 -15.18 -3.26
CA THR A 120 -11.29 -14.96 -4.43
C THR A 120 -12.12 -14.50 -5.64
N PRO A 121 -11.49 -14.00 -6.72
CA PRO A 121 -12.19 -13.72 -7.98
C PRO A 121 -12.94 -14.91 -8.59
N GLY A 122 -12.58 -16.15 -8.21
CA GLY A 122 -13.25 -17.38 -8.64
C GLY A 122 -14.40 -17.82 -7.73
N ASP A 123 -14.89 -16.97 -6.82
CA ASP A 123 -15.94 -17.27 -5.84
C ASP A 123 -15.58 -18.42 -4.88
N ARG A 124 -14.28 -18.58 -4.60
CA ARG A 124 -13.78 -19.55 -3.61
C ARG A 124 -13.45 -18.85 -2.30
N LEU A 125 -13.43 -19.58 -1.20
CA LEU A 125 -12.91 -19.03 0.05
C LEU A 125 -11.43 -18.67 -0.11
N ALA A 126 -11.09 -17.43 0.21
CA ALA A 126 -9.73 -16.90 0.20
C ALA A 126 -8.92 -17.37 1.44
N ASN A 127 -8.99 -18.66 1.74
CA ASN A 127 -8.23 -19.27 2.83
C ASN A 127 -6.75 -19.35 2.44
N VAL A 128 -5.89 -18.67 3.19
CA VAL A 128 -4.43 -18.66 2.99
C VAL A 128 -3.70 -19.69 3.85
N ASN A 129 -4.44 -20.66 4.39
CA ASN A 129 -3.90 -21.75 5.21
C ASN A 129 -3.77 -23.05 4.40
N ASN A 130 -2.76 -23.84 4.74
CA ASN A 130 -2.50 -25.18 4.17
C ASN A 130 -3.06 -26.34 5.02
N SER A 131 -3.88 -26.04 6.02
CA SER A 131 -4.56 -26.98 6.90
C SER A 131 -6.08 -26.85 6.83
N SER A 132 -6.81 -27.57 7.70
CA SER A 132 -8.27 -27.45 7.81
C SER A 132 -8.73 -26.18 8.54
N ALA A 133 -7.81 -25.45 9.19
CA ALA A 133 -8.13 -24.18 9.80
C ALA A 133 -8.33 -23.09 8.74
N LYS A 134 -9.19 -22.10 9.03
CA LYS A 134 -9.40 -20.97 8.13
C LYS A 134 -8.60 -19.76 8.60
N THR A 135 -7.74 -19.27 7.73
CA THR A 135 -6.94 -18.06 7.92
C THR A 135 -7.23 -17.11 6.76
N PHE A 136 -7.55 -15.87 7.07
CA PHE A 136 -7.92 -14.86 6.07
C PHE A 136 -7.06 -13.61 6.20
N ILE A 137 -6.86 -12.92 5.09
CA ILE A 137 -6.35 -11.56 5.08
C ILE A 137 -7.48 -10.60 5.47
N THR A 138 -7.16 -9.61 6.30
CA THR A 138 -8.07 -8.51 6.63
C THR A 138 -7.45 -7.19 6.24
N PHE A 139 -8.26 -6.16 6.04
CA PHE A 139 -7.78 -4.81 5.81
C PHE A 139 -8.67 -3.78 6.51
N ARG A 140 -8.09 -2.61 6.80
CA ARG A 140 -8.85 -1.41 7.18
C ARG A 140 -8.58 -0.30 6.20
N ARG A 141 -9.59 0.50 5.96
CA ARG A 141 -9.55 1.63 5.05
C ARG A 141 -9.59 2.94 5.83
N ALA A 142 -8.88 3.95 5.34
CA ALA A 142 -8.99 5.29 5.90
C ALA A 142 -10.45 5.77 5.79
N LYS A 143 -10.95 6.38 6.86
CA LYS A 143 -12.25 7.03 6.84
C LYS A 143 -12.15 8.30 5.99
N THR A 144 -13.12 8.49 5.11
CA THR A 144 -13.32 9.76 4.42
C THR A 144 -14.02 10.69 5.40
N ASP A 145 -13.34 11.77 5.78
CA ASP A 145 -13.94 12.85 6.60
C ASP A 145 -14.98 13.64 5.80
#